data_AF-A0A961EKP0-F1
#
_entry.id   AF-A0A961EKP0-F1
#
_cell.length_a   1.000
_cell.length_b   1.000
_cell.length_c   1.000
_cell.angle_alpha   90.00
_cell.angle_beta   90.00
_cell.angle_gamma   90.00
#
_symmetry.space_group_name_H-M   'P 1'
#
loop_
_entity.id
_entity.type
_entity.pdbx_description
1 polymer ?
#
loop_
_entity_poly.entity_id
_entity_poly.type
_entity_poly.pdbx_seq_one_letter_code
_entity_poly.pdbx_strand_id
1 'polypeptide(L)'
;MEIAACIPQTEGLPLLPGTEHVELEAVPRAITVVHRGDMETIGDTWQALQQYVGAQGLSNTGRCREVYIATPMDRPDDWVTELQQPVTA
;
A
#
# COMPACT_ATOMS: atom_id res chain seq x y z
N MET A 1 -12.40 -9.51 4.07
CA MET A 1 -11.25 -8.65 3.73
C MET A 1 -10.34 -9.50 2.87
N GLU A 2 -10.11 -9.08 1.63
CA GLU A 2 -9.25 -9.78 0.68
C GLU A 2 -7.92 -9.03 0.62
N ILE A 3 -6.82 -9.77 0.70
CA ILE A 3 -5.45 -9.24 0.62
C ILE A 3 -4.75 -9.99 -0.50
N ALA A 4 -4.07 -9.25 -1.36
CA ALA A 4 -3.24 -9.79 -2.42
C ALA A 4 -1.84 -9.18 -2.34
N ALA A 5 -0.81 -10.01 -2.51
CA ALA A 5 0.54 -9.56 -2.77
C ALA A 5 0.75 -9.51 -4.27
N CYS A 6 1.20 -8.36 -4.78
CA CYS A 6 1.30 -8.13 -6.22
C CYS A 6 2.67 -7.54 -6.56
N ILE A 7 3.06 -7.71 -7.82
CA ILE A 7 4.17 -6.99 -8.43
C ILE A 7 3.62 -6.24 -9.66
N PRO A 8 4.10 -5.02 -9.94
CA PRO A 8 3.76 -4.37 -11.20
C PRO A 8 4.33 -5.19 -12.35
N GLN A 9 3.49 -5.44 -13.36
CA GLN A 9 3.87 -6.23 -14.52
C GLN A 9 3.76 -5.39 -15.79
N THR A 10 4.75 -5.49 -16.67
CA THR A 10 4.63 -4.99 -18.04
C THR A 10 3.63 -5.85 -18.80
N GLU A 11 2.71 -5.20 -19.51
CA GLU A 11 1.73 -5.88 -20.34
C GLU A 11 2.40 -6.82 -21.37
N GLY A 12 1.77 -7.98 -21.59
CA GLY A 12 2.25 -8.99 -22.56
C GLY A 12 3.34 -9.94 -22.04
N LEU A 13 3.86 -9.75 -20.82
CA LEU A 13 4.72 -10.75 -20.19
C LEU A 13 3.91 -11.95 -19.68
N PRO A 14 4.47 -13.17 -19.73
CA PRO A 14 3.79 -14.37 -19.23
C PRO A 14 3.60 -14.32 -17.71
N LEU A 15 2.46 -14.85 -17.25
CA LEU A 15 2.19 -15.03 -15.83
C LEU A 15 3.06 -16.15 -15.25
N LEU A 16 3.42 -15.99 -13.97
CA LEU A 16 4.05 -17.05 -13.21
C LEU A 16 3.00 -18.13 -12.83
N PRO A 17 3.38 -19.41 -12.74
CA PRO A 17 2.46 -20.45 -12.29
C PRO A 17 1.85 -20.14 -10.93
N GLY A 18 0.53 -20.30 -10.81
CA GLY A 18 -0.20 -20.03 -9.56
C GLY A 18 -0.47 -18.54 -9.30
N THR A 19 -0.23 -17.67 -10.29
CA THR A 19 -0.59 -16.24 -10.23
C THR A 19 -1.71 -15.92 -11.22
N GLU A 20 -2.43 -14.84 -10.96
CA GLU A 20 -3.42 -14.28 -11.87
C GLU A 20 -3.09 -12.82 -12.17
N HIS A 21 -3.56 -12.33 -13.33
CA HIS A 21 -3.48 -10.92 -13.65
C HIS A 21 -4.63 -10.18 -12.98
N VAL A 22 -4.32 -9.07 -12.31
CA VAL A 22 -5.32 -8.17 -11.75
C VAL A 22 -5.01 -6.76 -12.21
N GLU A 23 -6.01 -6.09 -12.78
CA GLU A 23 -5.92 -4.67 -13.05
C GLU A 23 -6.14 -3.89 -11.75
N LEU A 24 -5.16 -3.05 -11.40
CA LEU A 24 -5.29 -2.10 -10.31
C LEU A 24 -5.81 -0.78 -10.87
N GLU A 25 -7.08 -0.48 -10.60
CA GLU A 25 -7.70 0.74 -11.10
C GLU A 25 -6.93 2.00 -10.68
N ALA A 26 -6.82 2.94 -11.63
CA ALA A 26 -6.34 4.28 -11.36
C ALA A 26 -7.33 4.97 -10.42
N VAL A 27 -6.82 5.55 -9.34
CA VAL A 27 -7.60 6.34 -8.40
C VAL A 27 -7.29 7.82 -8.60
N PRO A 28 -8.30 8.71 -8.58
CA PRO A 28 -8.09 10.13 -8.85
C PRO A 28 -7.27 10.82 -7.75
N ARG A 29 -7.32 10.29 -6.52
CA ARG A 29 -6.61 10.85 -5.35
C ARG A 29 -6.38 9.78 -4.29
N ALA A 30 -5.23 9.88 -3.61
CA ALA A 30 -4.91 9.11 -2.41
C ALA A 30 -4.16 9.98 -1.39
N ILE A 31 -4.24 9.62 -0.12
CA ILE A 31 -3.29 10.06 0.91
C ILE A 31 -2.22 8.99 1.04
N THR A 32 -0.96 9.41 1.10
CA THR A 32 0.17 8.50 1.27
C THR A 32 1.04 8.91 2.46
N VAL A 33 1.67 7.92 3.08
CA VAL A 33 2.67 8.12 4.14
C VAL A 33 3.74 7.04 4.03
N VAL A 34 4.99 7.41 4.31
CA VAL A 34 6.11 6.45 4.29
C VAL A 34 6.38 5.98 5.71
N HIS A 35 6.12 4.70 5.94
CA HIS A 35 6.58 3.97 7.11
C HIS A 35 8.07 3.65 6.97
N ARG A 36 8.82 3.85 8.07
CA ARG A 36 10.22 3.45 8.19
C ARG A 36 10.37 2.68 9.49
N GLY A 37 10.82 1.44 9.42
CA GLY A 37 10.88 0.54 10.56
C GLY A 37 10.33 -0.84 10.26
N ASP A 38 10.42 -1.69 11.28
CA ASP A 38 9.88 -3.04 11.24
C ASP A 38 8.36 -3.05 11.04
N MET A 39 7.89 -4.02 10.27
CA MET A 39 6.46 -4.26 9.98
C MET A 39 5.59 -4.42 11.22
N GLU A 40 6.13 -4.84 12.37
CA GLU A 40 5.42 -4.88 13.65
C GLU A 40 4.81 -3.52 14.03
N THR A 41 5.42 -2.42 13.58
CA THR A 41 5.00 -1.04 13.90
C THR A 41 4.20 -0.36 12.80
N ILE A 42 3.93 -1.05 11.68
CA ILE A 42 3.22 -0.45 10.53
C ILE A 42 1.78 -0.04 10.87
N GLY A 43 1.15 -0.74 11.81
CA GLY A 43 -0.21 -0.47 12.28
C GLY A 43 -0.37 0.94 12.84
N ASP A 44 0.64 1.46 13.54
CA ASP A 44 0.64 2.82 14.07
C ASP A 44 0.66 3.86 12.94
N THR A 45 1.36 3.56 11.85
CA THR A 45 1.43 4.44 10.67
C THR A 45 0.12 4.42 9.89
N TRP A 46 -0.53 3.27 9.75
CA TRP A 46 -1.89 3.17 9.22
C TRP A 46 -2.88 3.98 10.07
N GLN A 47 -2.81 3.86 11.39
CA GLN A 47 -3.68 4.61 12.29
C GLN A 47 -3.47 6.13 12.14
N ALA A 48 -2.22 6.58 12.09
CA ALA A 48 -1.90 8.00 11.88
C ALA A 48 -2.44 8.52 10.54
N LEU A 49 -2.31 7.73 9.46
CA LEU A 49 -2.89 8.07 8.16
C LEU A 49 -4.42 8.20 8.25
N GLN A 50 -5.10 7.26 8.90
CA GLN A 50 -6.56 7.29 9.02
C GLN A 50 -7.05 8.48 9.85
N GLN A 51 -6.33 8.84 10.92
CA GLN A 51 -6.61 10.06 11.69
C GLN A 51 -6.48 11.31 10.81
N TYR A 52 -5.44 11.37 9.98
CA TYR A 52 -5.26 12.48 9.05
C TYR A 52 -6.38 12.55 8.02
N VAL A 53 -6.77 11.42 7.40
CA VAL A 53 -7.90 11.36 6.45
C VAL A 53 -9.17 11.93 7.09
N GLY A 54 -9.51 11.48 8.31
CA GLY A 54 -10.67 11.99 9.05
C GLY A 54 -10.58 13.47 9.39
N ALA A 55 -9.39 13.95 9.81
CA ALA A 55 -9.17 15.37 10.11
C ALA A 55 -9.28 16.28 8.86
N GLN A 56 -9.04 15.74 7.67
CA GLN A 56 -9.25 16.45 6.40
C GLN A 56 -10.70 16.40 5.91
N GLY A 57 -11.61 15.73 6.63
CA GLY A 57 -12.99 15.53 6.21
C GLY A 57 -13.13 14.64 4.97
N LEU A 58 -12.12 13.80 4.70
CA LEU A 58 -12.10 12.91 3.54
C LEU A 58 -12.68 11.55 3.91
N SER A 59 -13.23 10.85 2.93
CA SER A 59 -13.71 9.48 3.08
C SER A 59 -12.80 8.50 2.35
N ASN A 60 -12.54 7.35 2.96
CA ASN A 60 -11.81 6.24 2.31
C ASN A 60 -12.61 5.73 1.09
N THR A 61 -11.89 5.43 0.01
CA THR A 61 -12.43 4.76 -1.17
C THR A 61 -11.45 3.68 -1.65
N GLY A 62 -11.94 2.77 -2.50
CA GLY A 62 -11.11 1.77 -3.16
C GLY A 62 -10.31 0.85 -2.22
N ARG A 63 -9.32 0.16 -2.79
CA ARG A 63 -8.39 -0.70 -2.06
C ARG A 63 -7.19 0.12 -1.56
N CYS A 64 -6.93 0.08 -0.26
CA CYS A 64 -5.68 0.56 0.34
C CYS A 64 -4.48 -0.30 -0.10
N ARG A 65 -3.27 0.25 -0.06
CA ARG A 65 -2.07 -0.38 -0.61
C ARG A 65 -0.87 -0.20 0.32
N GLU A 66 -0.03 -1.22 0.38
CA GLU A 66 1.32 -1.16 0.95
C GLU A 66 2.31 -1.37 -0.20
N VAL A 67 3.16 -0.38 -0.44
CA VAL A 67 4.20 -0.43 -1.48
C VAL A 67 5.54 -0.61 -0.78
N TYR A 68 6.08 -1.82 -0.83
CA TYR A 68 7.38 -2.17 -0.25
C TYR A 68 8.52 -1.65 -1.12
N ILE A 69 9.07 -0.49 -0.76
CA ILE A 69 10.09 0.22 -1.56
C ILE A 69 11.48 -0.39 -1.32
N ALA A 70 11.82 -0.68 -0.07
CA ALA A 70 13.07 -1.31 0.32
C ALA A 70 12.84 -2.27 1.49
N THR A 71 13.24 -3.53 1.33
CA THR A 71 13.01 -4.60 2.31
C THR A 71 14.27 -5.46 2.53
N PRO A 72 15.36 -4.88 3.08
CA PRO A 72 16.55 -5.65 3.41
C PRO A 72 16.20 -6.76 4.44
N MET A 73 16.37 -8.01 4.04
CA MET A 73 15.96 -9.18 4.84
C MET A 73 16.77 -9.36 6.13
N ASP A 74 17.99 -8.83 6.17
CA ASP A 74 18.91 -8.89 7.31
C ASP A 74 18.76 -7.71 8.28
N ARG A 75 18.01 -6.67 7.87
CA ARG A 75 17.78 -5.46 8.67
C ARG A 75 16.31 -5.00 8.57
N PRO A 76 15.36 -5.72 9.19
CA PRO A 76 13.94 -5.37 9.17
C PRO A 76 13.63 -3.93 9.61
N ASP A 77 14.38 -3.40 10.56
CA ASP A 77 14.26 -2.00 11.03
C ASP A 77 14.55 -0.96 9.94
N ASP A 78 15.23 -1.33 8.87
CA ASP A 78 15.54 -0.46 7.73
C ASP A 78 14.52 -0.59 6.59
N TRP A 79 13.39 -1.28 6.81
CA TRP A 79 12.34 -1.37 5.82
C TRP A 79 11.70 0.00 5.55
N VAL A 80 11.34 0.20 4.29
CA VAL A 80 10.65 1.39 3.80
C VAL A 80 9.41 0.95 3.04
N THR A 81 8.25 1.27 3.59
CA THR A 81 6.95 0.90 3.03
C THR A 81 6.09 2.15 2.89
N GLU A 82 5.60 2.44 1.69
CA GLU A 82 4.62 3.51 1.49
C GLU A 82 3.20 2.95 1.64
N LEU A 83 2.43 3.53 2.56
CA LEU A 83 1.02 3.26 2.72
C LEU A 83 0.22 4.21 1.85
N GLN A 84 -0.76 3.71 1.11
CA GLN A 84 -1.64 4.51 0.26
C GLN A 84 -3.11 4.20 0.58
N GLN A 85 -3.89 5.23 0.90
CA GLN A 85 -5.35 5.15 1.04
C GLN A 85 -6.00 6.03 -0.04
N PRO A 86 -6.70 5.45 -1.03
CA PRO A 86 -7.53 6.23 -1.93
C PRO A 86 -8.65 6.94 -1.15
N VAL A 87 -8.98 8.15 -1.58
CA VAL A 87 -9.92 9.04 -0.87
C VAL A 87 -10.83 9.83 -1.80
N THR A 88 -11.99 10.25 -1.29
CA THR A 88 -12.86 11.27 -1.86
C THR A 88 -13.13 12.39 -0.85
N ALA A 89 -13.54 13.56 -1.34
CA ALA A 89 -14.21 14.57 -0.51
C ALA A 89 -15.64 14.14 -0.18
#